data_AF-A0A222SV23-F1
#
_entry.id   AF-A0A222SV23-F1
#
_cell.length_a   1.000
_cell.length_b   1.000
_cell.length_c   1.000
_cell.angle_alpha   90.00
_cell.angle_beta   90.00
_cell.angle_gamma   90.00
#
_symmetry.space_group_name_H-M   'P 1'
#
loop_
_entity.id
_entity.type
_entity.pdbx_description
1 polymer ?
#
loop_
_entity_poly.entity_id
_entity_poly.type
_entity_poly.pdbx_seq_one_letter_code
_entity_poly.pdbx_strand_id
1 'polypeptide(L)'
;MSPAPTHRARRRRTVLMAMAASTAAMATVAAGPPGWAGAPAGDPASPGARSAGDRLLPYLGNGGYDVRSYDVGYTYRPRTTLMDSSVRIRATATQALSRFSLDAAVDEIKTVTVQGEPARFAVDKAGEKLDITPRQALGKGRSFDVNIAYRVDRSDNRARPGDPTSPAPRLTPWVNKKDGFVVFGQPDRAHMFFPANDYPTDKARFTFRVTAPKDLQAVGIGTPRSRTTAGDDATTVFSTAAEISTQVVQVGVGHYKKIRGRGPHGLPLRSYVDTDAFEAAKPLVDRIPDQLSWLGAGFGLTWPASFPVAWIDHILVRGVEPRSSWTLPATDSDHLPVAARLKL
;
A
#
# COMPACT_ATOMS: atom_id res chain seq x y z
N MET A 1 -66.50 10.21 -2.14
CA MET A 1 -66.71 9.16 -1.11
C MET A 1 -65.49 8.26 -1.08
N SER A 2 -64.69 8.39 -0.01
CA SER A 2 -63.71 7.47 0.65
C SER A 2 -62.82 6.48 -0.14
N PRO A 3 -61.68 6.02 0.45
CA PRO A 3 -60.64 6.76 1.20
C PRO A 3 -59.19 6.31 0.86
N ALA A 4 -58.21 6.97 1.48
CA ALA A 4 -56.76 6.75 1.37
C ALA A 4 -56.25 5.42 1.99
N PRO A 5 -55.09 4.89 1.54
CA PRO A 5 -54.45 3.73 2.17
C PRO A 5 -53.51 4.12 3.32
N THR A 6 -53.65 3.35 4.40
CA THR A 6 -52.97 3.44 5.70
C THR A 6 -51.54 2.89 5.69
N HIS A 7 -50.67 3.55 6.46
CA HIS A 7 -49.31 3.13 6.84
C HIS A 7 -49.25 1.69 7.40
N ARG A 8 -48.32 0.88 6.88
CA ARG A 8 -47.87 -0.38 7.52
C ARG A 8 -46.48 -0.20 8.12
N ALA A 9 -46.42 -0.18 9.45
CA ALA A 9 -45.18 -0.26 10.22
C ALA A 9 -44.62 -1.70 10.19
N ARG A 10 -43.35 -1.86 9.78
CA ARG A 10 -42.61 -3.13 9.90
C ARG A 10 -42.05 -3.26 11.32
N ARG A 11 -42.58 -4.23 12.08
CA ARG A 11 -42.04 -4.65 13.38
C ARG A 11 -40.71 -5.39 13.21
N ARG A 12 -39.71 -4.99 14.00
CA ARG A 12 -38.44 -5.70 14.22
C ARG A 12 -38.72 -6.98 15.03
N ARG A 13 -38.10 -8.10 14.66
CA ARG A 13 -38.07 -9.34 15.45
C ARG A 13 -36.67 -9.48 16.06
N THR A 14 -36.61 -9.33 17.38
CA THR A 14 -35.47 -9.73 18.22
C THR A 14 -35.73 -11.16 18.66
N VAL A 15 -34.78 -12.07 18.45
CA VAL A 15 -34.84 -13.46 18.94
C VAL A 15 -33.91 -13.55 20.14
N LEU A 16 -34.48 -13.70 21.34
CA LEU A 16 -33.78 -14.23 22.52
C LEU A 16 -34.01 -15.75 22.54
N MET A 17 -32.94 -16.52 22.64
CA MET A 17 -32.98 -17.92 23.03
C MET A 17 -32.30 -18.05 24.39
N ALA A 18 -33.09 -18.40 25.41
CA ALA A 18 -32.63 -18.90 26.69
C ALA A 18 -32.76 -20.42 26.68
N MET A 19 -31.75 -21.15 27.17
CA MET A 19 -31.87 -22.59 27.49
C MET A 19 -31.05 -22.93 28.74
N ALA A 20 -31.83 -23.16 29.80
CA ALA A 20 -31.74 -24.15 30.87
C ALA A 20 -30.37 -24.63 31.41
N ALA A 21 -30.23 -24.45 32.72
CA ALA A 21 -29.27 -25.10 33.59
C ALA A 21 -29.60 -26.60 33.78
N SER A 22 -28.57 -27.42 33.98
CA SER A 22 -28.68 -28.74 34.58
C SER A 22 -27.47 -28.98 35.48
N THR A 23 -27.74 -29.06 36.76
CA THR A 23 -26.81 -29.38 37.84
C THR A 23 -26.66 -30.89 37.94
N ALA A 24 -25.42 -31.38 37.85
CA ALA A 24 -25.05 -32.72 38.30
C ALA A 24 -23.79 -32.61 39.14
N ALA A 25 -23.91 -32.96 40.42
CA ALA A 25 -22.81 -33.03 41.37
C ALA A 25 -22.13 -34.41 41.25
N MET A 26 -20.81 -34.41 41.07
CA MET A 26 -19.95 -35.56 41.35
C MET A 26 -18.82 -35.11 42.28
N ALA A 27 -18.58 -35.89 43.32
CA ALA A 27 -17.52 -35.66 44.30
C ALA A 27 -16.28 -36.53 43.99
N THR A 28 -15.12 -36.04 44.46
CA THR A 28 -13.78 -36.68 44.60
C THR A 28 -12.97 -36.77 43.29
N VAL A 29 -11.65 -36.51 43.23
CA VAL A 29 -10.52 -36.59 44.18
C VAL A 29 -9.57 -35.40 43.94
N ALA A 30 -8.96 -34.89 45.00
CA ALA A 30 -7.93 -33.85 44.95
C ALA A 30 -6.63 -34.39 44.31
N ALA A 31 -6.32 -33.91 43.11
CA ALA A 31 -4.95 -33.82 42.60
C ALA A 31 -4.66 -32.33 42.41
N GLY A 32 -3.74 -31.79 43.21
CA GLY A 32 -3.29 -30.42 43.01
C GLY A 32 -2.78 -30.27 41.57
N PRO A 33 -3.12 -29.19 40.85
CA PRO A 33 -2.59 -29.01 39.51
C PRO A 33 -1.06 -29.05 39.59
N PRO A 34 -0.37 -29.76 38.68
CA PRO A 34 1.08 -29.60 38.57
C PRO A 34 1.31 -28.10 38.41
N GLY A 35 2.14 -27.54 39.28
CA GLY A 35 2.50 -26.13 39.22
C GLY A 35 2.90 -25.83 37.78
N TRP A 36 2.12 -24.99 37.11
CA TRP A 36 2.48 -24.46 35.82
C TRP A 36 3.75 -23.66 36.10
N ALA A 37 4.91 -24.29 35.85
CA ALA A 37 6.16 -23.59 35.70
C ALA A 37 5.86 -22.47 34.70
N GLY A 38 5.92 -21.23 35.20
CA GLY A 38 5.59 -20.06 34.40
C GLY A 38 6.33 -20.16 33.08
N ALA A 39 5.59 -20.10 31.98
CA ALA A 39 6.20 -19.92 30.67
C ALA A 39 7.21 -18.78 30.81
N PRO A 40 8.44 -18.90 30.27
CA PRO A 40 9.43 -17.86 30.41
C PRO A 40 8.79 -16.54 29.97
N ALA A 41 8.85 -15.54 30.84
CA ALA A 41 8.31 -14.22 30.54
C ALA A 41 8.97 -13.77 29.24
N GLY A 42 8.17 -13.60 28.19
CA GLY A 42 8.67 -13.14 26.90
C GLY A 42 9.42 -11.82 27.05
N ASP A 43 10.34 -11.54 26.14
CA ASP A 43 11.13 -10.30 26.12
C ASP A 43 10.26 -9.09 26.46
N PRO A 44 10.68 -8.20 27.38
CA PRO A 44 9.90 -7.02 27.74
C PRO A 44 9.63 -6.18 26.50
N ALA A 45 8.38 -5.74 26.34
CA ALA A 45 7.99 -4.98 25.17
C ALA A 45 8.67 -3.60 25.14
N SER A 46 9.34 -3.29 24.02
CA SER A 46 10.06 -2.04 23.81
C SER A 46 9.49 -1.27 22.61
N PRO A 47 9.74 0.05 22.48
CA PRO A 47 9.44 0.74 21.24
C PRO A 47 10.23 0.16 20.06
N GLY A 48 9.59 0.08 18.91
CA GLY A 48 10.26 -0.21 17.64
C GLY A 48 11.15 0.95 17.17
N ALA A 49 12.10 0.67 16.28
CA ALA A 49 12.95 1.70 15.70
C ALA A 49 12.11 2.67 14.83
N ARG A 50 12.40 3.97 14.92
CA ARG A 50 11.71 5.02 14.16
C ARG A 50 12.35 5.31 12.78
N SER A 51 13.32 4.49 12.38
CA SER A 51 14.08 4.61 11.13
C SER A 51 14.56 3.21 10.72
N ALA A 52 14.72 2.98 9.42
CA ALA A 52 15.41 1.81 8.89
C ALA A 52 16.95 1.90 9.03
N GLY A 53 17.48 3.07 9.42
CA GLY A 53 18.92 3.30 9.58
C GLY A 53 19.65 3.65 8.29
N ASP A 54 18.91 4.13 7.27
CA ASP A 54 19.47 4.50 5.98
C ASP A 54 20.44 5.70 6.09
N ARG A 55 21.57 5.65 5.39
CA ARG A 55 22.57 6.71 5.43
C ARG A 55 22.16 7.95 4.62
N LEU A 56 21.42 7.76 3.53
CA LEU A 56 20.94 8.82 2.64
C LEU A 56 19.62 9.40 3.12
N LEU A 57 18.74 8.54 3.67
CA LEU A 57 17.39 8.89 4.11
C LEU A 57 17.18 8.48 5.58
N PRO A 58 17.94 9.06 6.53
CA PRO A 58 18.00 8.59 7.92
C PRO A 58 16.69 8.72 8.69
N TYR A 59 15.73 9.49 8.16
CA TYR A 59 14.40 9.62 8.75
C TYR A 59 13.44 8.52 8.29
N LEU A 60 13.71 7.83 7.18
CA LEU A 60 12.74 6.99 6.50
C LEU A 60 12.69 5.56 7.06
N GLY A 61 11.53 4.92 6.99
CA GLY A 61 11.34 3.54 7.40
C GLY A 61 11.27 3.37 8.91
N ASN A 62 11.02 2.15 9.35
CA ASN A 62 10.71 1.80 10.73
C ASN A 62 11.13 0.35 10.99
N GLY A 63 11.40 0.02 12.26
CA GLY A 63 11.85 -1.31 12.66
C GLY A 63 10.98 -1.93 13.75
N GLY A 64 11.23 -3.21 14.01
CA GLY A 64 10.50 -3.99 15.01
C GLY A 64 9.26 -4.71 14.47
N TYR A 65 8.95 -4.53 13.18
CA TYR A 65 7.90 -5.25 12.46
C TYR A 65 8.22 -5.35 10.96
N ASP A 66 7.49 -6.24 10.28
CA ASP A 66 7.52 -6.49 8.82
C ASP A 66 6.09 -6.35 8.28
N VAL A 67 5.88 -5.48 7.30
CA VAL A 67 4.55 -5.25 6.73
C VAL A 67 4.22 -6.27 5.64
N ARG A 68 3.12 -7.00 5.83
CA ARG A 68 2.67 -8.02 4.89
C ARG A 68 1.71 -7.49 3.84
N SER A 69 0.86 -6.54 4.19
CA SER A 69 -0.08 -5.96 3.22
C SER A 69 -0.65 -4.62 3.62
N TYR A 70 -0.95 -3.81 2.61
CA TYR A 70 -1.74 -2.59 2.68
C TYR A 70 -3.06 -2.75 1.91
N ASP A 71 -4.18 -2.35 2.51
CA ASP A 71 -5.46 -2.11 1.82
C ASP A 71 -5.79 -0.62 1.95
N VAL A 72 -5.50 0.13 0.91
CA VAL A 72 -5.61 1.59 0.84
C VAL A 72 -6.89 1.96 0.10
N GLY A 73 -7.80 2.65 0.78
CA GLY A 73 -9.03 3.18 0.20
C GLY A 73 -9.04 4.69 0.22
N TYR A 74 -9.44 5.32 -0.88
CA TYR A 74 -9.58 6.78 -0.95
C TYR A 74 -10.70 7.20 -1.90
N THR A 75 -11.23 8.39 -1.64
CA THR A 75 -12.26 9.00 -2.49
C THR A 75 -11.70 10.21 -3.21
N TYR A 76 -11.64 10.14 -4.52
CA TYR A 76 -11.31 11.26 -5.39
C TYR A 76 -12.56 12.10 -5.67
N ARG A 77 -12.40 13.43 -5.57
CA ARG A 77 -13.39 14.41 -5.97
C ARG A 77 -12.73 15.46 -6.87
N PRO A 78 -13.35 15.81 -8.01
CA PRO A 78 -12.90 16.95 -8.80
C PRO A 78 -12.95 18.25 -7.97
N ARG A 79 -12.10 19.22 -8.32
CA ARG A 79 -12.04 20.59 -7.73
C ARG A 79 -11.51 20.70 -6.29
N THR A 80 -11.09 19.61 -5.66
CA THR A 80 -10.37 19.65 -4.38
C THR A 80 -9.12 18.77 -4.44
N THR A 81 -8.04 19.20 -3.81
CA THR A 81 -6.82 18.39 -3.64
C THR A 81 -6.92 17.44 -2.45
N LEU A 82 -7.85 17.68 -1.53
CA LEU A 82 -8.06 16.87 -0.34
C LEU A 82 -8.76 15.54 -0.68
N MET A 83 -8.29 14.46 -0.07
CA MET A 83 -8.87 13.12 -0.21
C MET A 83 -9.02 12.44 1.15
N ASP A 84 -10.27 12.17 1.53
CA ASP A 84 -10.57 11.29 2.65
C ASP A 84 -10.15 9.87 2.30
N SER A 85 -9.33 9.30 3.17
CA SER A 85 -8.59 8.07 2.91
C SER A 85 -8.56 7.17 4.14
N SER A 86 -8.25 5.91 3.90
CA SER A 86 -8.07 4.91 4.93
C SER A 86 -7.03 3.90 4.49
N VAL A 87 -6.29 3.34 5.45
CA VAL A 87 -5.37 2.24 5.21
C VAL A 87 -5.54 1.20 6.29
N ARG A 88 -5.70 -0.05 5.87
CA ARG A 88 -5.53 -1.22 6.72
C ARG A 88 -4.18 -1.83 6.45
N ILE A 89 -3.38 -1.98 7.49
CA ILE A 89 -2.03 -2.54 7.45
C ILE A 89 -2.06 -3.85 8.23
N ARG A 90 -1.55 -4.92 7.62
CA ARG A 90 -1.24 -6.16 8.35
C ARG A 90 0.27 -6.30 8.42
N ALA A 91 0.79 -6.43 9.63
CA ALA A 91 2.21 -6.58 9.88
C ALA A 91 2.48 -7.74 10.84
N THR A 92 3.72 -8.17 10.93
CA THR A 92 4.21 -9.16 11.92
C THR A 92 5.27 -8.50 12.77
N ALA A 93 5.12 -8.53 14.09
CA ALA A 93 6.11 -7.96 14.99
C ALA A 93 7.38 -8.84 15.00
N THR A 94 8.54 -8.25 14.77
CA THR A 94 9.85 -8.95 14.82
C THR A 94 10.49 -8.89 16.21
N GLN A 95 9.94 -8.03 17.08
CA GLN A 95 10.22 -7.96 18.52
C GLN A 95 8.91 -7.77 19.30
N ALA A 96 8.95 -7.83 20.64
CA ALA A 96 7.81 -7.41 21.44
C ALA A 96 7.71 -5.87 21.43
N LEU A 97 6.57 -5.31 20.98
CA LEU A 97 6.40 -3.87 20.74
C LEU A 97 5.48 -3.22 21.76
N SER A 98 5.98 -2.23 22.50
CA SER A 98 5.16 -1.33 23.32
C SER A 98 4.70 -0.08 22.54
N ARG A 99 5.38 0.24 21.44
CA ARG A 99 5.05 1.29 20.47
C ARG A 99 5.70 0.93 19.13
N PHE A 100 5.11 1.36 18.03
CA PHE A 100 5.73 1.36 16.71
C PHE A 100 5.44 2.69 16.00
N SER A 101 6.16 2.98 14.92
CA SER A 101 5.91 4.17 14.09
C SER A 101 5.68 3.78 12.65
N LEU A 102 5.00 4.65 11.90
CA LEU A 102 4.90 4.65 10.45
C LEU A 102 5.45 5.98 9.93
N ASP A 103 5.99 5.98 8.70
CA ASP A 103 6.14 7.20 7.91
C ASP A 103 4.74 7.71 7.55
N ALA A 104 4.48 9.00 7.80
CA ALA A 104 3.20 9.63 7.49
C ALA A 104 3.37 11.15 7.37
N ALA A 105 3.23 11.65 6.14
CA ALA A 105 3.26 13.07 5.80
C ALA A 105 1.96 13.46 5.08
N VAL A 106 0.85 12.97 5.64
CA VAL A 106 -0.51 13.28 5.20
C VAL A 106 -1.02 14.52 5.93
N ASP A 107 -2.11 15.11 5.43
CA ASP A 107 -2.66 16.35 6.00
C ASP A 107 -3.20 16.15 7.43
N GLU A 108 -3.92 15.06 7.68
CA GLU A 108 -4.52 14.81 9.00
C GLU A 108 -4.67 13.31 9.29
N ILE A 109 -4.22 12.85 10.46
CA ILE A 109 -4.55 11.53 11.01
C ILE A 109 -5.79 11.66 11.90
N LYS A 110 -6.90 11.02 11.53
CA LYS A 110 -8.19 11.13 12.23
C LYS A 110 -8.35 10.09 13.31
N THR A 111 -8.10 8.82 12.97
CA THR A 111 -8.23 7.70 13.91
C THR A 111 -7.17 6.65 13.65
N VAL A 112 -6.74 5.96 14.71
CA VAL A 112 -5.86 4.80 14.65
C VAL A 112 -6.42 3.71 15.55
N THR A 113 -6.57 2.50 15.01
CA THR A 113 -6.89 1.29 15.78
C THR A 113 -5.81 0.25 15.56
N VAL A 114 -5.50 -0.54 16.60
CA VAL A 114 -4.62 -1.70 16.53
C VAL A 114 -5.40 -2.89 17.09
N GLN A 115 -5.50 -3.96 16.30
CA GLN A 115 -6.35 -5.12 16.62
C GLN A 115 -7.81 -4.76 16.94
N GLY A 116 -8.34 -3.74 16.26
CA GLY A 116 -9.71 -3.24 16.47
C GLY A 116 -9.90 -2.33 17.69
N GLU A 117 -8.89 -2.20 18.56
CA GLU A 117 -8.93 -1.32 19.72
C GLU A 117 -8.34 0.06 19.40
N PRO A 118 -8.91 1.16 19.91
CA PRO A 118 -8.32 2.49 19.76
C PRO A 118 -6.87 2.53 20.30
N ALA A 119 -5.96 3.09 19.51
CA ALA A 119 -4.57 3.31 19.89
C ALA A 119 -4.32 4.80 20.13
N ARG A 120 -3.40 5.12 21.06
CA ARG A 120 -2.89 6.49 21.17
C ARG A 120 -1.93 6.73 20.02
N PHE A 121 -1.96 7.93 19.44
CA PHE A 121 -1.05 8.29 18.36
C PHE A 121 -0.57 9.73 18.46
N ALA A 122 0.58 10.03 17.87
CA ALA A 122 1.12 11.37 17.73
C ALA A 122 1.90 11.48 16.42
N VAL A 123 1.65 12.56 15.67
CA VAL A 123 2.50 12.96 14.54
C VAL A 123 3.65 13.79 15.10
N ASP A 124 4.87 13.54 14.64
CA ASP A 124 6.03 14.28 15.10
C ASP A 124 6.04 15.73 14.60
N LYS A 125 6.94 16.55 15.17
CA LYS A 125 7.01 17.98 14.82
C LYS A 125 7.45 18.23 13.38
N ALA A 126 8.19 17.29 12.79
CA ALA A 126 8.60 17.37 11.39
C ALA A 126 7.44 17.05 10.43
N GLY A 127 6.40 16.35 10.92
CA GLY A 127 5.27 15.93 10.11
C GLY A 127 5.61 14.75 9.20
N GLU A 128 6.52 13.89 9.63
CA GLU A 128 7.05 12.76 8.84
C GLU A 128 6.79 11.41 9.51
N LYS A 129 6.55 11.41 10.84
CA LYS A 129 6.34 10.17 11.61
C LYS A 129 5.04 10.17 12.37
N LEU A 130 4.32 9.06 12.27
CA LEU A 130 3.18 8.71 13.11
C LEU A 130 3.60 7.67 14.14
N ASP A 131 3.76 8.08 15.40
CA ASP A 131 3.99 7.16 16.52
C ASP A 131 2.65 6.58 17.00
N ILE A 132 2.59 5.25 17.17
CA ILE A 132 1.38 4.51 17.56
C ILE A 132 1.68 3.67 18.81
N THR A 133 0.94 3.93 19.89
CA THR A 133 0.98 3.16 21.12
C THR A 133 -0.32 2.33 21.24
N PRO A 134 -0.26 1.00 21.00
CA PRO A 134 -1.41 0.13 21.13
C PRO A 134 -1.84 0.00 22.60
N ARG A 135 -3.10 -0.39 22.83
CA ARG A 135 -3.65 -0.61 24.18
C ARG A 135 -2.94 -1.75 24.93
N GLN A 136 -2.51 -2.77 24.19
CA GLN A 136 -1.72 -3.90 24.69
C GLN A 136 -0.45 -4.02 23.84
N ALA A 137 0.66 -4.38 24.49
CA ALA A 137 1.90 -4.65 23.78
C ALA A 137 1.71 -5.79 22.77
N LEU A 138 2.35 -5.66 21.61
CA LEU A 138 2.31 -6.67 20.57
C LEU A 138 3.42 -7.69 20.82
N GLY A 139 3.08 -8.97 20.92
CA GLY A 139 4.08 -10.02 21.13
C GLY A 139 4.96 -10.25 19.90
N LYS A 140 6.24 -10.58 20.13
CA LYS A 140 7.17 -11.00 19.07
C LYS A 140 6.59 -12.18 18.26
N GLY A 141 6.75 -12.13 16.94
CA GLY A 141 6.26 -13.13 15.99
C GLY A 141 4.74 -13.09 15.79
N ARG A 142 4.00 -12.19 16.45
CA ARG A 142 2.55 -12.08 16.30
C ARG A 142 2.20 -11.14 15.16
N SER A 143 1.25 -11.56 14.32
CA SER A 143 0.62 -10.66 13.37
C SER A 143 -0.31 -9.67 14.06
N PHE A 144 -0.39 -8.46 13.54
CA PHE A 144 -1.30 -7.42 14.00
C PHE A 144 -1.89 -6.62 12.83
N ASP A 145 -3.13 -6.18 13.02
CA ASP A 145 -3.85 -5.31 12.09
C ASP A 145 -3.87 -3.88 12.64
N VAL A 146 -3.56 -2.91 11.79
CA VAL A 146 -3.67 -1.47 12.07
C VAL A 146 -4.68 -0.89 11.09
N ASN A 147 -5.66 -0.11 11.55
CA ASN A 147 -6.54 0.65 10.66
C ASN A 147 -6.43 2.13 10.98
N ILE A 148 -6.20 2.92 9.95
CA ILE A 148 -6.01 4.37 10.05
C ILE A 148 -7.01 5.04 9.12
N ALA A 149 -7.79 5.99 9.64
CA ALA A 149 -8.53 6.95 8.83
C ALA A 149 -7.77 8.27 8.82
N TYR A 150 -7.61 8.87 7.63
CA TYR A 150 -6.77 10.05 7.46
C TYR A 150 -7.26 10.89 6.26
N ARG A 151 -6.73 12.11 6.14
CA ARG A 151 -6.92 12.96 4.97
C ARG A 151 -5.57 13.21 4.31
N VAL A 152 -5.53 13.09 2.98
CA VAL A 152 -4.38 13.42 2.15
C VAL A 152 -4.62 14.78 1.51
N ASP A 153 -3.58 15.58 1.34
CA ASP A 153 -3.59 16.74 0.45
C ASP A 153 -2.66 16.54 -0.75
N ARG A 154 -3.24 16.46 -1.95
CA ARG A 154 -2.47 16.33 -3.20
C ARG A 154 -1.76 17.61 -3.64
N SER A 155 -2.02 18.77 -3.00
CA SER A 155 -1.19 19.97 -3.22
C SER A 155 0.09 19.97 -2.39
N ASP A 156 0.22 19.08 -1.42
CA ASP A 156 1.42 19.02 -0.59
C ASP A 156 2.62 18.52 -1.41
N ASN A 157 3.58 19.42 -1.56
CA ASN A 157 4.86 19.19 -2.23
C ASN A 157 6.02 19.60 -1.31
N ARG A 158 5.88 19.36 0.00
CA ARG A 158 6.91 19.71 1.00
C ARG A 158 8.28 19.15 0.64
N ALA A 159 9.32 19.92 0.95
CA ALA A 159 10.69 19.43 0.86
C ALA A 159 10.90 18.25 1.81
N ARG A 160 11.77 17.31 1.45
CA ARG A 160 12.08 16.19 2.35
C ARG A 160 12.96 16.68 3.49
N PRO A 161 12.96 16.00 4.64
CA PRO A 161 13.95 16.26 5.67
C PRO A 161 15.37 16.22 5.10
N GLY A 162 16.15 17.28 5.34
CA GLY A 162 17.55 17.38 4.89
C GLY A 162 17.74 17.78 3.42
N ASP A 163 16.66 18.05 2.68
CA ASP A 163 16.77 18.55 1.31
C ASP A 163 17.48 19.92 1.29
N PRO A 164 18.44 20.14 0.38
CA PRO A 164 19.06 21.46 0.26
C PRO A 164 18.01 22.51 -0.11
N THR A 165 18.25 23.75 0.31
CA THR A 165 17.44 24.94 -0.01
C THR A 165 17.59 25.40 -1.47
N SER A 166 17.97 24.48 -2.37
CA SER A 166 18.24 24.74 -3.78
C SER A 166 16.98 25.20 -4.53
N PRO A 167 17.13 26.12 -5.51
CA PRO A 167 16.06 26.52 -6.43
C PRO A 167 15.78 25.48 -7.54
N ALA A 168 16.53 24.37 -7.59
CA ALA A 168 16.29 23.33 -8.57
C ALA A 168 14.89 22.70 -8.41
N PRO A 169 14.21 22.30 -9.51
CA PRO A 169 12.93 21.63 -9.44
C PRO A 169 13.02 20.38 -8.56
N ARG A 170 12.16 20.30 -7.53
CA ARG A 170 12.01 19.10 -6.71
C ARG A 170 11.10 18.12 -7.44
N LEU A 171 11.40 16.83 -7.32
CA LEU A 171 10.45 15.79 -7.71
C LEU A 171 9.24 15.90 -6.79
N THR A 172 8.06 16.12 -7.37
CA THR A 172 6.79 16.19 -6.66
C THR A 172 6.07 14.85 -6.76
N PRO A 173 5.56 14.28 -5.66
CA PRO A 173 4.91 12.99 -5.71
C PRO A 173 3.58 13.03 -6.46
N TRP A 174 2.98 14.21 -6.62
CA TRP A 174 1.68 14.39 -7.27
C TRP A 174 1.82 15.05 -8.63
N VAL A 175 1.26 14.41 -9.66
CA VAL A 175 0.95 15.07 -10.93
C VAL A 175 -0.55 15.29 -10.99
N ASN A 176 -0.98 16.48 -10.59
CA ASN A 176 -2.39 16.87 -10.64
C ASN A 176 -2.78 17.27 -12.07
N LYS A 177 -3.91 16.75 -12.54
CA LYS A 177 -4.52 17.06 -13.84
C LYS A 177 -5.83 17.80 -13.63
N LYS A 178 -6.33 18.44 -14.69
CA LYS A 178 -7.66 19.09 -14.69
C LYS A 178 -8.78 18.12 -14.27
N ASP A 179 -8.65 16.86 -14.63
CA ASP A 179 -9.66 15.81 -14.49
C ASP A 179 -9.19 14.65 -13.60
N GLY A 180 -8.09 14.81 -12.85
CA GLY A 180 -7.51 13.68 -12.15
C GLY A 180 -6.16 13.92 -11.51
N PHE A 181 -5.43 12.83 -11.30
CA PHE A 181 -4.04 12.85 -10.84
C PHE A 181 -3.33 11.54 -11.18
N VAL A 182 -2.02 11.54 -11.02
CA VAL A 182 -1.18 10.35 -10.87
C VAL A 182 -0.21 10.60 -9.70
N VAL A 183 0.11 9.56 -8.94
CA VAL A 183 1.11 9.61 -7.86
C VAL A 183 2.39 8.85 -8.24
N PHE A 184 3.54 9.43 -7.91
CA PHE A 184 4.89 8.88 -8.09
C PHE A 184 5.70 9.07 -6.80
N GLY A 185 5.68 8.07 -5.92
CA GLY A 185 6.24 8.18 -4.57
C GLY A 185 7.74 7.95 -4.44
N GLN A 186 8.48 7.76 -5.54
CA GLN A 186 9.90 7.44 -5.46
C GLN A 186 10.76 8.69 -5.11
N PRO A 187 11.85 8.54 -4.33
CA PRO A 187 12.28 7.34 -3.60
C PRO A 187 11.66 7.18 -2.20
N ASP A 188 11.06 8.25 -1.68
CA ASP A 188 10.82 8.42 -0.26
C ASP A 188 9.50 9.13 0.04
N ARG A 189 8.50 9.06 -0.84
CA ARG A 189 7.27 9.87 -0.80
C ARG A 189 5.96 9.10 -0.85
N ALA A 190 5.97 7.77 -0.75
CA ALA A 190 4.71 7.03 -0.68
C ALA A 190 3.92 7.40 0.58
N HIS A 191 4.61 7.75 1.67
CA HIS A 191 4.01 8.19 2.93
C HIS A 191 3.30 9.55 2.88
N MET A 192 3.43 10.30 1.78
CA MET A 192 2.59 11.47 1.50
C MET A 192 1.20 11.08 0.97
N PHE A 193 1.04 9.83 0.51
CA PHE A 193 -0.22 9.28 0.02
C PHE A 193 -0.90 8.36 1.04
N PHE A 194 -0.16 7.54 1.77
CA PHE A 194 -0.72 6.69 2.83
C PHE A 194 0.31 6.41 3.92
N PRO A 195 -0.06 6.39 5.21
CA PRO A 195 0.84 5.96 6.27
C PRO A 195 1.43 4.58 5.99
N ALA A 196 2.75 4.44 6.02
CA ALA A 196 3.46 3.25 5.59
C ALA A 196 4.77 3.04 6.35
N ASN A 197 5.34 1.84 6.25
CA ASN A 197 6.77 1.67 6.44
C ASN A 197 7.44 1.95 5.09
N ASP A 198 7.78 3.21 4.84
CA ASP A 198 8.10 3.69 3.49
C ASP A 198 9.57 3.43 3.13
N TYR A 199 10.00 2.17 3.22
CA TYR A 199 11.38 1.78 2.97
C TYR A 199 11.49 0.66 1.94
N PRO A 200 12.42 0.75 0.97
CA PRO A 200 12.49 -0.16 -0.17
C PRO A 200 12.48 -1.66 0.14
N THR A 201 13.11 -2.04 1.25
CA THR A 201 13.29 -3.45 1.62
C THR A 201 12.07 -4.05 2.33
N ASP A 202 11.15 -3.25 2.89
CA ASP A 202 9.92 -3.74 3.55
C ASP A 202 8.78 -3.85 2.54
N LYS A 203 8.82 -4.94 1.76
CA LYS A 203 7.87 -5.16 0.67
C LYS A 203 6.57 -5.76 1.14
N ALA A 204 5.47 -5.30 0.55
CA ALA A 204 4.13 -5.73 0.93
C ALA A 204 3.24 -5.97 -0.29
N ARG A 205 2.16 -6.73 -0.09
CA ARG A 205 1.06 -6.80 -1.06
C ARG A 205 0.16 -5.57 -0.92
N PHE A 206 -0.34 -5.06 -2.04
CA PHE A 206 -1.21 -3.88 -2.04
C PHE A 206 -2.59 -4.22 -2.59
N THR A 207 -3.61 -3.66 -1.94
CA THR A 207 -4.96 -3.51 -2.48
C THR A 207 -5.30 -2.03 -2.49
N PHE A 208 -5.74 -1.51 -3.65
CA PHE A 208 -6.22 -0.13 -3.78
C PHE A 208 -7.71 -0.14 -4.07
N ARG A 209 -8.48 0.62 -3.29
CA ARG A 209 -9.92 0.83 -3.46
C ARG A 209 -10.16 2.28 -3.81
N VAL A 210 -10.31 2.53 -5.11
CA VAL A 210 -10.38 3.88 -5.66
C VAL A 210 -11.82 4.22 -5.96
N THR A 211 -12.40 5.16 -5.20
CA THR A 211 -13.73 5.71 -5.48
C THR A 211 -13.59 7.05 -6.19
N ALA A 212 -14.25 7.19 -7.34
CA ALA A 212 -14.26 8.42 -8.15
C ALA A 212 -15.61 8.56 -8.87
N PRO A 213 -15.94 9.75 -9.41
CA PRO A 213 -17.05 9.90 -10.35
C PRO A 213 -17.03 8.82 -11.44
N LYS A 214 -18.20 8.25 -11.76
CA LYS A 214 -18.32 7.07 -12.62
C LYS A 214 -17.93 7.29 -14.08
N ASP A 215 -17.84 8.55 -14.50
CA ASP A 215 -17.33 9.01 -15.81
C ASP A 215 -15.79 9.03 -15.86
N LEU A 216 -15.11 9.05 -14.71
CA LEU A 216 -13.66 8.94 -14.61
C LEU A 216 -13.20 7.47 -14.48
N GLN A 217 -11.96 7.22 -14.88
CA GLN A 217 -11.29 5.94 -14.72
C GLN A 217 -10.27 6.01 -13.58
N ALA A 218 -10.37 5.05 -12.67
CA ALA A 218 -9.26 4.71 -11.78
C ALA A 218 -8.27 3.80 -12.50
N VAL A 219 -6.98 4.05 -12.28
CA VAL A 219 -5.86 3.23 -12.75
C VAL A 219 -4.91 2.99 -11.58
N GLY A 220 -4.27 1.84 -11.53
CA GLY A 220 -3.34 1.54 -10.45
C GLY A 220 -2.50 0.32 -10.71
N ILE A 221 -1.40 0.24 -9.96
CA ILE A 221 -0.61 -0.98 -9.80
C ILE A 221 -1.50 -2.09 -9.25
N GLY A 222 -1.24 -3.32 -9.65
CA GLY A 222 -2.15 -4.44 -9.41
C GLY A 222 -3.11 -4.77 -10.56
N THR A 223 -3.61 -5.99 -10.51
CA THR A 223 -4.63 -6.48 -11.44
C THR A 223 -5.99 -5.92 -11.01
N PRO A 224 -6.83 -5.41 -11.92
CA PRO A 224 -8.16 -4.95 -11.56
C PRO A 224 -8.97 -6.17 -11.11
N ARG A 225 -9.63 -6.07 -9.96
CA ARG A 225 -10.41 -7.16 -9.36
C ARG A 225 -11.91 -6.94 -9.52
N SER A 226 -12.36 -5.71 -9.34
CA SER A 226 -13.77 -5.34 -9.50
C SER A 226 -13.91 -3.87 -9.85
N ARG A 227 -15.08 -3.54 -10.41
CA ARG A 227 -15.59 -2.17 -10.50
C ARG A 227 -17.07 -2.20 -10.17
N THR A 228 -17.47 -1.43 -9.16
CA THR A 228 -18.86 -1.34 -8.72
C THR A 228 -19.32 0.11 -8.77
N THR A 229 -20.49 0.37 -9.34
CA THR A 229 -21.08 1.71 -9.43
C THR A 229 -22.16 1.87 -8.37
N ALA A 230 -22.18 3.03 -7.70
CA ALA A 230 -23.20 3.41 -6.74
C ALA A 230 -23.52 4.91 -6.91
N GLY A 231 -24.74 5.23 -7.34
CA GLY A 231 -25.12 6.60 -7.68
C GLY A 231 -24.25 7.18 -8.79
N ASP A 232 -23.55 8.27 -8.49
CA ASP A 232 -22.64 8.95 -9.42
C ASP A 232 -21.18 8.54 -9.28
N ASP A 233 -20.88 7.63 -8.36
CA ASP A 233 -19.53 7.13 -8.14
C ASP A 233 -19.33 5.70 -8.68
N ALA A 234 -18.08 5.39 -8.98
CA ALA A 234 -17.59 4.03 -9.17
C ALA A 234 -16.38 3.76 -8.27
N THR A 235 -16.40 2.61 -7.59
CA THR A 235 -15.23 2.08 -6.86
C THR A 235 -14.56 1.01 -7.70
N THR A 236 -13.29 1.19 -8.03
CA THR A 236 -12.46 0.17 -8.71
C THR A 236 -11.43 -0.39 -7.75
N VAL A 237 -11.31 -1.71 -7.69
CA VAL A 237 -10.34 -2.39 -6.82
C VAL A 237 -9.19 -2.94 -7.66
N PHE A 238 -7.96 -2.65 -7.26
CA PHE A 238 -6.73 -3.23 -7.81
C PHE A 238 -5.99 -3.99 -6.72
N SER A 239 -5.33 -5.10 -7.07
CA SER A 239 -4.45 -5.78 -6.11
C SER A 239 -3.19 -6.34 -6.76
N THR A 240 -2.06 -6.26 -6.07
CA THR A 240 -0.83 -6.95 -6.49
C THR A 240 -0.91 -8.44 -6.13
N ALA A 241 -0.26 -9.28 -6.94
CA ALA A 241 -0.05 -10.70 -6.59
C ALA A 241 1.26 -10.86 -5.81
N ALA A 242 2.32 -10.20 -6.26
CA ALA A 242 3.61 -10.12 -5.59
C ALA A 242 3.66 -9.01 -4.54
N GLU A 243 4.59 -9.16 -3.59
CA GLU A 243 5.03 -8.08 -2.72
C GLU A 243 5.89 -7.09 -3.53
N ILE A 244 5.68 -5.80 -3.32
CA ILE A 244 6.41 -4.72 -3.97
C ILE A 244 6.81 -3.68 -2.91
N SER A 245 7.77 -2.83 -3.25
CA SER A 245 8.12 -1.68 -2.41
C SER A 245 7.05 -0.59 -2.48
N THR A 246 6.92 0.20 -1.41
CA THR A 246 6.07 1.40 -1.36
C THR A 246 6.49 2.43 -2.42
N GLN A 247 7.79 2.58 -2.69
CA GLN A 247 8.33 3.58 -3.62
C GLN A 247 7.85 3.41 -5.06
N VAL A 248 7.45 2.19 -5.45
CA VAL A 248 6.99 1.87 -6.82
C VAL A 248 5.47 1.87 -6.95
N VAL A 249 4.74 2.21 -5.88
CA VAL A 249 3.28 2.35 -5.92
C VAL A 249 2.91 3.49 -6.86
N GLN A 250 2.03 3.17 -7.81
CA GLN A 250 1.43 4.14 -8.72
C GLN A 250 -0.07 3.91 -8.80
N VAL A 251 -0.82 4.99 -8.63
CA VAL A 251 -2.29 5.03 -8.72
C VAL A 251 -2.70 6.36 -9.33
N GLY A 252 -3.84 6.40 -10.00
CA GLY A 252 -4.31 7.62 -10.64
C GLY A 252 -5.80 7.58 -10.96
N VAL A 253 -6.32 8.77 -11.24
CA VAL A 253 -7.68 9.00 -11.72
C VAL A 253 -7.61 9.94 -12.93
N GLY A 254 -8.52 9.80 -13.88
CA GLY A 254 -8.61 10.68 -15.06
C GLY A 254 -9.37 10.03 -16.21
N HIS A 255 -9.43 10.73 -17.34
CA HIS A 255 -9.89 10.14 -18.61
C HIS A 255 -8.71 9.49 -19.35
N TYR A 256 -8.77 8.17 -19.50
CA TYR A 256 -7.72 7.39 -20.14
C TYR A 256 -8.25 6.53 -21.30
N LYS A 257 -7.60 6.61 -22.44
CA LYS A 257 -7.75 5.58 -23.47
C LYS A 257 -6.94 4.34 -23.06
N LYS A 258 -7.62 3.20 -22.96
CA LYS A 258 -7.02 1.91 -22.58
C LYS A 258 -6.51 1.18 -23.82
N ILE A 259 -5.23 0.81 -23.81
CA ILE A 259 -4.62 -0.06 -24.82
C ILE A 259 -4.43 -1.44 -24.20
N ARG A 260 -4.84 -2.49 -24.92
CA ARG A 260 -4.59 -3.88 -24.56
C ARG A 260 -3.60 -4.47 -25.55
N GLY A 261 -2.69 -5.30 -25.05
CA GLY A 261 -1.73 -6.02 -25.87
C GLY A 261 -1.34 -7.35 -25.24
N ARG A 262 -0.45 -8.07 -25.92
CA ARG A 262 0.24 -9.22 -25.36
C ARG A 262 1.73 -9.02 -25.55
N GLY A 263 2.49 -9.30 -24.50
CA GLY A 263 3.94 -9.42 -24.56
C GLY A 263 4.36 -10.86 -24.86
N PRO A 264 5.66 -11.16 -24.68
CA PRO A 264 6.23 -12.51 -24.74
C PRO A 264 5.42 -13.52 -23.95
N HIS A 265 5.36 -14.76 -24.46
CA HIS A 265 4.69 -15.89 -23.79
C HIS A 265 3.21 -15.62 -23.41
N GLY A 266 2.55 -14.71 -24.14
CA GLY A 266 1.13 -14.40 -23.93
C GLY A 266 0.84 -13.43 -22.77
N LEU A 267 1.89 -12.83 -22.18
CA LEU A 267 1.80 -11.89 -21.06
C LEU A 267 0.74 -10.79 -21.34
N PRO A 268 -0.35 -10.69 -20.57
CA PRO A 268 -1.37 -9.67 -20.81
C PRO A 268 -0.82 -8.28 -20.48
N LEU A 269 -0.83 -7.39 -21.47
CA LEU A 269 -0.42 -5.99 -21.32
C LEU A 269 -1.62 -5.07 -21.32
N ARG A 270 -1.55 -4.06 -20.46
CA ARG A 270 -2.57 -3.04 -20.34
C ARG A 270 -1.91 -1.71 -20.03
N SER A 271 -2.10 -0.77 -20.94
CA SER A 271 -1.64 0.60 -20.79
C SER A 271 -2.84 1.53 -20.72
N TYR A 272 -2.72 2.58 -19.92
CA TYR A 272 -3.69 3.66 -19.84
C TYR A 272 -2.96 4.93 -20.24
N VAL A 273 -3.47 5.58 -21.27
CA VAL A 273 -2.87 6.78 -21.83
C VAL A 273 -3.88 7.90 -21.70
N ASP A 274 -3.42 9.06 -21.24
CA ASP A 274 -4.25 10.25 -21.14
C ASP A 274 -4.93 10.53 -22.50
N THR A 275 -6.20 10.91 -22.47
CA THR A 275 -7.00 11.06 -23.70
C THR A 275 -6.39 12.10 -24.64
N ASP A 276 -5.84 13.18 -24.09
CA ASP A 276 -5.26 14.28 -24.87
C ASP A 276 -3.89 13.90 -25.47
N ALA A 277 -3.17 12.99 -24.81
CA ALA A 277 -1.85 12.53 -25.25
C ALA A 277 -1.90 11.27 -26.14
N PHE A 278 -3.08 10.71 -26.39
CA PHE A 278 -3.19 9.36 -26.95
C PHE A 278 -2.54 9.17 -28.31
N GLU A 279 -2.80 10.05 -29.27
CA GLU A 279 -2.27 9.89 -30.64
C GLU A 279 -0.73 9.97 -30.66
N ALA A 280 -0.15 10.83 -29.82
CA ALA A 280 1.31 10.96 -29.70
C ALA A 280 1.95 9.79 -28.94
N ALA A 281 1.30 9.30 -27.89
CA ALA A 281 1.86 8.25 -27.02
C ALA A 281 1.61 6.83 -27.53
N LYS A 282 0.55 6.59 -28.32
CA LYS A 282 0.20 5.25 -28.80
C LYS A 282 1.36 4.57 -29.56
N PRO A 283 2.05 5.20 -30.51
CA PRO A 283 3.19 4.57 -31.19
C PRO A 283 4.32 4.17 -30.24
N LEU A 284 4.51 4.90 -29.14
CA LEU A 284 5.51 4.55 -28.11
C LEU A 284 5.04 3.34 -27.29
N VAL A 285 3.76 3.31 -26.91
CA VAL A 285 3.15 2.21 -26.16
C VAL A 285 3.13 0.91 -26.97
N ASP A 286 2.90 1.00 -28.29
CA ASP A 286 2.87 -0.17 -29.18
C ASP A 286 4.23 -0.88 -29.27
N ARG A 287 5.34 -0.23 -28.86
CA ARG A 287 6.68 -0.85 -28.79
C ARG A 287 6.95 -1.65 -27.51
N ILE A 288 6.10 -1.54 -26.49
CA ILE A 288 6.30 -2.24 -25.20
C ILE A 288 6.42 -3.78 -25.36
N PRO A 289 5.61 -4.47 -26.19
CA PRO A 289 5.78 -5.91 -26.42
C PRO A 289 7.17 -6.28 -26.96
N ASP A 290 7.70 -5.50 -27.90
CA ASP A 290 9.02 -5.75 -28.50
C ASP A 290 10.14 -5.48 -27.49
N GLN A 291 10.00 -4.40 -26.70
CA GLN A 291 10.91 -4.11 -25.59
C GLN A 291 10.92 -5.26 -24.57
N LEU A 292 9.75 -5.77 -24.18
CA LEU A 292 9.64 -6.93 -23.29
C LEU A 292 10.26 -8.20 -23.90
N SER A 293 10.08 -8.42 -25.21
CA SER A 293 10.68 -9.56 -25.92
C SER A 293 12.20 -9.47 -25.92
N TRP A 294 12.73 -8.30 -26.21
CA TRP A 294 14.16 -8.02 -26.18
C TRP A 294 14.75 -8.20 -24.78
N LEU A 295 14.07 -7.72 -23.73
CA LEU A 295 14.48 -7.93 -22.34
C LEU A 295 14.40 -9.41 -21.92
N GLY A 296 13.37 -10.13 -22.35
CA GLY A 296 13.24 -11.57 -22.10
C GLY A 296 14.42 -12.39 -22.65
N ALA A 297 15.04 -11.90 -23.74
CA ALA A 297 16.22 -12.51 -24.35
C ALA A 297 17.55 -12.19 -23.61
N GLY A 298 17.52 -11.38 -22.55
CA GLY A 298 18.75 -11.07 -21.84
C GLY A 298 18.63 -10.01 -20.76
N PHE A 299 17.65 -10.05 -19.86
CA PHE A 299 17.72 -9.41 -18.55
C PHE A 299 17.36 -10.38 -17.43
N GLY A 300 16.52 -11.38 -17.69
CA GLY A 300 15.91 -12.22 -16.65
C GLY A 300 15.06 -11.33 -15.74
N LEU A 301 13.74 -11.48 -15.77
CA LEU A 301 12.90 -10.61 -14.93
C LEU A 301 13.21 -10.90 -13.45
N THR A 302 13.60 -9.86 -12.72
CA THR A 302 14.13 -9.95 -11.35
C THR A 302 13.04 -9.96 -10.25
N TRP A 303 11.75 -9.94 -10.60
CA TRP A 303 10.65 -9.77 -9.65
C TRP A 303 9.51 -10.79 -9.91
N PRO A 304 8.75 -11.27 -8.89
CA PRO A 304 8.01 -12.53 -8.99
C PRO A 304 7.04 -12.57 -10.15
N ALA A 305 7.01 -13.72 -10.83
CA ALA A 305 6.30 -14.04 -12.06
C ALA A 305 4.75 -14.03 -11.99
N SER A 306 4.15 -13.11 -11.24
CA SER A 306 2.72 -12.80 -11.30
C SER A 306 2.50 -11.29 -11.19
N PHE A 307 2.16 -10.69 -12.34
CA PHE A 307 1.96 -9.27 -12.66
C PHE A 307 0.92 -8.54 -11.78
N PRO A 308 0.93 -7.17 -11.69
CA PRO A 308 1.51 -6.23 -12.66
C PRO A 308 2.56 -5.21 -12.15
N VAL A 309 3.31 -4.65 -13.12
CA VAL A 309 4.60 -3.97 -12.96
C VAL A 309 4.51 -2.45 -13.24
N ALA A 310 5.26 -1.66 -12.46
CA ALA A 310 5.83 -0.36 -12.84
C ALA A 310 7.37 -0.51 -12.92
N TRP A 311 7.99 -0.06 -14.01
CA TRP A 311 9.41 -0.28 -14.33
C TRP A 311 10.30 0.83 -13.75
N ILE A 312 11.36 0.48 -13.01
CA ILE A 312 12.34 1.47 -12.51
C ILE A 312 13.81 1.01 -12.66
N ASP A 313 14.12 -0.29 -12.78
CA ASP A 313 15.51 -0.72 -12.99
C ASP A 313 15.92 -0.74 -14.46
N HIS A 314 17.00 -0.03 -14.77
CA HIS A 314 17.56 0.02 -16.11
C HIS A 314 19.09 -0.07 -16.06
N ILE A 315 19.68 -0.82 -17.00
CA ILE A 315 21.07 -0.57 -17.43
C ILE A 315 20.98 0.44 -18.57
N LEU A 316 21.25 1.71 -18.28
CA LEU A 316 21.32 2.75 -19.30
C LEU A 316 22.70 2.71 -19.95
N VAL A 317 22.75 2.43 -21.25
CA VAL A 317 23.98 2.39 -22.04
C VAL A 317 24.00 3.51 -23.08
N ARG A 318 25.18 4.09 -23.31
CA ARG A 318 25.42 5.09 -24.37
C ARG A 318 26.73 4.75 -25.07
N GLY A 319 26.69 4.61 -26.40
CA GLY A 319 27.88 4.36 -27.22
C GLY A 319 28.41 2.92 -27.19
N VAL A 320 27.65 1.98 -26.62
CA VAL A 320 27.98 0.55 -26.58
C VAL A 320 26.75 -0.28 -26.91
N GLU A 321 26.95 -1.45 -27.51
CA GLU A 321 25.86 -2.35 -27.92
C GLU A 321 25.64 -3.41 -26.83
N PRO A 322 24.51 -3.39 -26.10
CA PRO A 322 24.20 -4.45 -25.13
C PRO A 322 23.92 -5.77 -25.85
N ARG A 323 24.61 -6.84 -25.44
CA ARG A 323 24.53 -8.17 -26.08
C ARG A 323 23.66 -9.16 -25.31
N SER A 324 23.74 -9.12 -23.98
CA SER A 324 22.92 -9.94 -23.08
C SER A 324 23.02 -9.37 -21.67
N SER A 325 22.09 -9.69 -20.80
CA SER A 325 22.18 -9.47 -19.37
C SER A 325 21.38 -10.53 -18.60
N TRP A 326 21.63 -10.65 -17.30
CA TRP A 326 21.05 -11.66 -16.44
C TRP A 326 21.02 -11.17 -15.00
N THR A 327 20.23 -11.85 -14.17
CA THR A 327 20.07 -11.54 -12.76
C THR A 327 21.09 -12.32 -11.93
N LEU A 328 21.67 -11.70 -10.93
CA LEU A 328 22.50 -12.35 -9.92
C LEU A 328 21.64 -12.79 -8.72
N PRO A 329 22.16 -13.64 -7.82
CA PRO A 329 21.48 -14.00 -6.58
C PRO A 329 21.04 -12.78 -5.75
N ALA A 330 20.00 -12.97 -4.95
CA ALA A 330 19.46 -11.92 -4.09
C ALA A 330 20.51 -11.38 -3.11
N THR A 331 20.45 -10.06 -2.89
CA THR A 331 21.18 -9.34 -1.85
C THR A 331 20.16 -8.69 -0.91
N ASP A 332 20.62 -7.81 -0.01
CA ASP A 332 19.73 -6.97 0.80
C ASP A 332 19.03 -5.87 -0.01
N SER A 333 19.32 -5.76 -1.32
CA SER A 333 18.63 -4.84 -2.23
C SER A 333 17.21 -5.32 -2.53
N ASP A 334 16.31 -4.36 -2.73
CA ASP A 334 14.97 -4.61 -3.23
C ASP A 334 14.94 -4.96 -4.74
N HIS A 335 16.09 -4.98 -5.40
CA HIS A 335 16.23 -5.42 -6.79
C HIS A 335 17.29 -6.52 -6.86
N LEU A 336 17.06 -7.58 -7.65
CA LEU A 336 18.17 -8.49 -7.92
C LEU A 336 19.23 -7.73 -8.74
N PRO A 337 20.52 -7.86 -8.41
CA PRO A 337 21.55 -7.22 -9.22
C PRO A 337 21.49 -7.75 -10.65
N VAL A 338 21.71 -6.86 -11.63
CA VAL A 338 21.75 -7.23 -13.05
C VAL A 338 23.18 -7.13 -13.54
N ALA A 339 23.65 -8.16 -14.23
CA ALA A 339 24.95 -8.18 -14.92
C ALA A 339 24.72 -8.25 -16.44
N ALA A 340 25.52 -7.53 -17.22
CA ALA A 340 25.39 -7.47 -18.68
C ALA A 340 26.72 -7.74 -19.41
N ARG A 341 26.62 -8.33 -20.60
CA ARG A 341 27.66 -8.31 -21.63
C ARG A 341 27.37 -7.18 -22.59
N LEU A 342 28.36 -6.31 -22.79
CA LEU A 342 28.32 -5.20 -23.72
C LEU A 342 29.38 -5.44 -24.80
N LYS A 343 29.09 -5.06 -26.04
CA LYS A 343 30.08 -4.92 -27.10
C LYS A 343 30.47 -3.45 -27.18
N LEU A 344 31.77 -3.21 -27.01
CA LEU A 344 32.40 -1.90 -27.12
C LEU A 344 32.56 -1.49 -28.59
#